data_AF-A0A1H0JXE3-F1
#
_entry.id   AF-A0A1H0JXE3-F1
#
_cell.length_a   1.000
_cell.length_b   1.000
_cell.length_c   1.000
_cell.angle_alpha   90.00
_cell.angle_beta   90.00
_cell.angle_gamma   90.00
#
_symmetry.space_group_name_H-M   'P 1'
#
loop_
_entity.id
_entity.type
_entity.pdbx_description
1 polymer ?
#
loop_
_entity_poly.entity_id
_entity_poly.type
_entity_poly.pdbx_seq_one_letter_code
_entity_poly.pdbx_strand_id
1 'polypeptide(L)' 'MLMPALILALLVVLVMMLVLRRWTGRLASLATLIAGAIMALWLAEAGLLPGSKGPLTADRPLVPGLDR' A
#
# COMPACT_ATOMS: atom_id res chain seq x y z
N MET A 1 -6.64 -3.93 7.77
CA MET A 1 -6.00 -3.46 9.02
C MET A 1 -4.59 -2.91 8.82
N LEU A 2 -3.85 -3.33 7.78
CA LEU A 2 -2.48 -2.87 7.53
C LEU A 2 -2.40 -1.41 7.03
N MET A 3 -3.39 -0.95 6.24
CA MET A 3 -3.46 0.42 5.70
C MET A 3 -3.30 1.51 6.78
N PRO A 4 -4.08 1.54 7.88
CA PRO A 4 -3.93 2.57 8.90
C PRO A 4 -2.59 2.50 9.63
N ALA A 5 -2.02 1.31 9.82
CA ALA A 5 -0.71 1.15 10.44
C ALA A 5 0.41 1.75 9.57
N LEU A 6 0.35 1.54 8.25
CA LEU A 6 1.31 2.12 7.30
C LEU A 6 1.21 3.65 7.24
N ILE A 7 -0.01 4.19 7.25
CA ILE A 7 -0.23 5.65 7.29
C ILE A 7 0.35 6.24 8.57
N LEU A 8 0.11 5.59 9.72
CA LEU A 8 0.66 6.02 11.00
C LEU A 8 2.20 6.00 10.99
N ALA A 9 2.80 4.93 10.46
CA ALA A 9 4.24 4.81 10.32
C ALA A 9 4.84 5.94 9.44
N LEU A 10 4.18 6.28 8.33
CA LEU A 10 4.60 7.40 7.47
C LEU A 10 4.58 8.73 8.24
N LEU A 11 3.53 8.96 9.02
CA LEU A 11 3.34 10.17 9.81
C LEU A 11 4.44 10.31 10.88
N VAL A 12 4.79 9.21 11.55
CA VAL A 12 5.91 9.15 12.51
C VAL A 12 7.23 9.49 11.83
N VAL A 13 7.52 8.92 10.65
CA VAL A 13 8.75 9.22 9.91
C VAL A 13 8.83 10.70 9.52
N LEU A 14 7.70 11.30 9.11
CA LEU A 14 7.62 12.72 8.77
C LEU A 14 7.92 13.62 9.98
N VAL A 15 7.32 13.30 11.13
CA VAL A 15 7.62 14.01 12.40
C VAL A 15 9.09 13.84 12.77
N MET A 16 9.65 12.65 12.59
CA MET A 16 11.06 12.38 12.89
C MET A 16 12.01 13.14 11.95
N MET A 17 11.65 13.32 10.67
CA MET A 17 12.38 14.22 9.77
C MET A 17 12.35 15.68 10.26
N LEU A 18 11.20 16.14 10.72
CA LEU A 18 11.02 17.51 11.24
C LEU A 18 11.89 17.75 12.49
N VAL A 19 11.89 16.80 13.43
CA VAL A 19 12.58 16.92 14.71
C VAL A 19 14.09 16.69 14.57
N LEU A 20 14.50 15.64 13.86
CA LEU A 20 15.90 15.22 13.88
C LEU A 20 16.77 16.03 12.90
N ARG A 21 16.21 16.52 11.78
CA ARG A 21 16.83 17.34 10.68
C ARG A 21 18.22 16.94 10.15
N ARG A 22 18.88 15.96 10.75
CA ARG A 22 20.28 15.55 10.58
C ARG A 22 20.42 14.30 9.72
N TRP A 23 19.36 13.51 9.60
CA TRP A 23 19.34 12.23 8.87
C TRP A 23 18.27 12.19 7.77
N THR A 24 17.93 13.35 7.20
CA THR A 24 16.86 13.50 6.20
C THR A 24 17.01 12.55 5.01
N GLY A 25 18.24 12.23 4.56
CA GLY A 25 18.45 11.27 3.48
C GLY A 25 17.99 9.85 3.80
N ARG A 26 18.32 9.32 4.98
CA ARG A 26 17.89 7.96 5.40
C ARG A 26 16.39 7.91 5.69
N LEU A 27 15.88 8.96 6.33
CA LEU A 27 14.45 9.09 6.63
C LEU A 27 13.61 9.24 5.37
N ALA A 28 14.10 9.95 4.35
CA ALA A 28 13.43 10.07 3.06
C ALA A 28 13.30 8.71 2.36
N SER A 29 14.35 7.89 2.39
CA SER A 29 14.30 6.52 1.84
C SER A 29 13.29 5.62 2.59
N LEU A 30 13.19 5.79 3.91
CA LEU A 30 12.18 5.11 4.73
C LEU A 30 10.76 5.59 4.38
N ALA A 31 10.58 6.89 4.19
CA ALA A 31 9.29 7.46 3.81
C ALA A 31 8.85 6.97 2.42
N THR A 32 9.75 6.92 1.44
CA THR A 32 9.44 6.41 0.10
C THR A 32 9.12 4.92 0.11
N LEU A 33 9.80 4.12 0.93
CA LEU A 33 9.49 2.71 1.13
C LEU A 33 8.06 2.51 1.67
N ILE A 34 7.70 3.26 2.72
CA ILE A 34 6.36 3.19 3.32
C ILE A 34 5.30 3.66 2.30
N ALA A 35 5.57 4.74 1.57
CA ALA A 35 4.67 5.24 0.53
C ALA A 35 4.45 4.19 -0.59
N GLY A 36 5.52 3.50 -1.01
CA GLY A 36 5.42 2.40 -1.98
C GLY A 36 4.58 1.23 -1.46
N ALA A 37 4.75 0.84 -0.20
CA ALA A 37 3.96 -0.21 0.42
C ALA A 37 2.47 0.18 0.54
N ILE A 38 2.17 1.44 0.88
CA ILE A 38 0.81 1.99 0.87
C ILE A 38 0.23 1.89 -0.54
N MET A 39 0.94 2.35 -1.57
CA MET A 39 0.43 2.29 -2.95
C MET A 39 0.13 0.85 -3.38
N ALA A 40 1.04 -0.08 -3.12
CA ALA A 40 0.85 -1.49 -3.46
C ALA A 40 -0.36 -2.11 -2.74
N LEU A 41 -0.52 -1.82 -1.44
CA LEU A 41 -1.65 -2.32 -0.67
C LEU A 41 -2.96 -1.69 -1.15
N TRP A 42 -2.96 -0.41 -1.53
CA TRP A 42 -4.13 0.26 -2.08
C TRP A 42 -4.55 -0.39 -3.41
N LEU A 43 -3.59 -0.69 -4.31
CA LEU A 43 -3.88 -1.41 -5.55
C LEU A 43 -4.46 -2.81 -5.29
N ALA A 44 -3.97 -3.50 -4.25
CA ALA A 44 -4.47 -4.80 -3.84
C ALA A 44 -5.93 -4.72 -3.36
N GLU A 45 -6.23 -3.77 -2.47
CA GLU A 45 -7.58 -3.56 -1.94
C GLU A 45 -8.54 -3.05 -3.03
N ALA A 46 -8.04 -2.26 -3.99
CA ALA A 46 -8.81 -1.81 -5.15
C ALA A 46 -9.15 -2.96 -6.12
N GLY A 47 -8.48 -4.11 -6.03
CA GLY A 47 -8.71 -5.23 -6.95
C GLY A 47 -7.98 -5.10 -8.28
N LEU A 48 -6.98 -4.21 -8.36
CA LEU A 48 -6.19 -3.92 -9.56
C LEU A 48 -4.99 -4.86 -9.72
N LEU A 49 -4.68 -5.65 -8.69
CA LEU A 49 -3.66 -6.69 -8.75
C LEU A 49 -4.27 -8.03 -9.20
N PRO A 50 -3.57 -8.80 -10.06
CA PRO A 50 -4.06 -10.11 -10.48
C PRO A 50 -4.24 -11.03 -9.27
N GLY A 51 -5.41 -11.67 -9.18
CA GLY A 51 -5.78 -12.54 -8.06
C GLY A 51 -6.34 -11.81 -6.82
N SER A 52 -6.39 -10.48 -6.81
CA SER A 52 -7.07 -9.72 -5.77
C SER A 52 -8.55 -9.50 -6.10
N LYS A 53 -9.40 -9.51 -5.07
CA LYS A 53 -10.84 -9.20 -5.19
C LYS A 53 -11.10 -7.88 -4.49
N GLY A 54 -11.42 -6.86 -5.27
CA GLY A 54 -11.70 -5.52 -4.78
C GLY A 54 -12.87 -4.86 -5.53
N PRO A 55 -13.26 -3.64 -5.14
CA PRO A 55 -14.43 -2.96 -5.68
C PRO A 55 -14.38 -2.70 -7.19
N LEU A 56 -13.18 -2.68 -7.77
CA LEU A 56 -12.96 -2.46 -9.20
C LEU A 56 -12.70 -3.77 -9.97
N THR A 57 -12.69 -4.92 -9.28
CA THR A 57 -12.62 -6.22 -9.96
C THR A 57 -13.98 -6.50 -10.58
N ALA A 58 -14.03 -6.63 -11.90
CA ALA A 58 -15.24 -7.06 -12.58
C ALA A 58 -15.61 -8.47 -12.09
N ASP A 59 -16.83 -8.63 -11.56
CA ASP A 59 -17.41 -9.94 -11.27
C ASP A 59 -17.54 -10.69 -12.60
N ARG A 60 -16.50 -11.45 -12.94
CA ARG A 60 -16.56 -12.33 -14.10
C ARG A 60 -17.44 -13.50 -13.68
N PRO A 61 -18.57 -13.77 -14.36
CA PRO A 61 -19.38 -14.93 -14.03
C PRO A 61 -18.50 -16.17 -14.21
N LEU A 62 -18.30 -16.94 -13.13
CA LEU A 62 -17.63 -18.24 -13.21
C LEU A 62 -18.45 -19.11 -14.16
N VAL A 63 -17.88 -19.47 -15.30
CA VAL A 63 -18.52 -20.37 -16.26
C VAL A 63 -18.18 -21.80 -15.82
N PRO A 64 -19.15 -22.57 -15.29
CA PRO A 64 -18.87 -23.90 -14.78
C PRO A 64 -18.38 -24.79 -15.94
N GLY A 65 -17.12 -25.23 -15.88
CA GLY A 65 -16.52 -26.15 -16.85
C GLY A 65 -15.32 -25.63 -17.65
N LEU A 66 -15.01 -24.33 -17.60
CA LEU A 66 -13.82 -23.76 -18.28
C LEU A 66 -12.67 -23.42 -17.30
N ASP A 67 -12.98 -23.26 -16.01
CA ASP A 67 -12.04 -22.82 -14.97
C ASP A 67 -11.41 -23.99 -14.16
N ARG A 68 -11.12 -25.14 -14.80
CA ARG A 68 -10.40 -26.26 -14.15
C ARG A 68 -8.89 -26.08 -14.19
#